data_AF-A0A436WM63-F1
#
_entry.id   AF-A0A436WM63-F1
#
_cell.length_a   1.000
_cell.length_b   1.000
_cell.length_c   1.000
_cell.angle_alpha   90.00
_cell.angle_beta   90.00
_cell.angle_gamma   90.00
#
_symmetry.space_group_name_H-M   'P 1'
#
loop_
_entity.id
_entity.type
_entity.pdbx_description
1 polymer ?
#
loop_
_entity_poly.entity_id
_entity_poly.type
_entity_poly.pdbx_seq_one_letter_code
_entity_poly.pdbx_strand_id
1 'polypeptide(L)'
;MWSRSKAWRLPVTYVAAAASAAVCSAILIAVLFTSVSKIESAMPRFGFFAIREFHIAIRDVTHLRDMVSLAQLAGGSPESLEQLAAANDLVYIRFERIDGGDTISEIPAYAGIVPQVNDAVKRIDAILAAGLPFDENSLKELGIELDQIVARMNDEYYKYGEEVNVDLYAAEKNLNRFNYQIAFALTVLSALAIGTAVLLIGRRETISKLEFLAWRDATTELKNRAWMSANRDGLLERARLAGKPLRLFLIDLDHFKSVNDTFGHHIGDLLLKAVAETLQSVERPGEVAAVRLGGDEFAVMAIGHSDDLGHRLREQLNRFADLDGHQVRIGASIGMASFPDHGSDISTLLRNADSALYAAKAEGRSGFVTFSPAILSQIDAQLGEEAAIKQALNADEYFLVWQPQFELATGRMIGAEALVRWRDRVSGTVRLPDSFIPTAERSDLILEIDKIVLSKACAQAVQWMSISRIKSLRSAVGMNESG
;
A
#
# COMPACT_ATOMS: atom_id res chain seq x y z
N MET A 1 -22.99 -13.79 19.89
CA MET A 1 -23.84 -13.61 18.69
C MET A 1 -24.12 -12.12 18.56
N TRP A 2 -23.50 -11.44 17.59
CA TRP A 2 -23.98 -10.24 16.86
C TRP A 2 -22.88 -9.85 15.89
N SER A 3 -23.08 -10.24 14.63
CA SER A 3 -22.23 -9.93 13.50
C SER A 3 -22.43 -8.47 13.11
N ARG A 4 -21.34 -7.71 12.95
CA ARG A 4 -21.33 -6.52 12.09
C ARG A 4 -20.31 -6.73 10.97
N SER A 5 -20.82 -7.23 9.86
CA SER A 5 -20.16 -7.22 8.56
C SER A 5 -19.89 -5.76 8.16
N LYS A 6 -18.63 -5.33 8.25
CA LYS A 6 -18.17 -4.10 7.58
C LYS A 6 -18.19 -4.38 6.08
N ALA A 7 -19.28 -3.98 5.42
CA ALA A 7 -19.35 -3.97 3.97
C ALA A 7 -18.26 -3.05 3.41
N TRP A 8 -17.31 -3.64 2.67
CA TRP A 8 -16.30 -2.91 1.94
C TRP A 8 -17.00 -2.10 0.84
N ARG A 9 -17.25 -0.81 1.09
CA ARG A 9 -17.70 0.12 0.05
C ARG A 9 -16.50 0.42 -0.86
N LEU A 10 -16.32 -0.41 -1.87
CA LEU A 10 -15.44 -0.11 -3.00
C LEU A 10 -16.00 1.12 -3.74
N PRO A 11 -15.17 2.12 -4.09
CA PRO A 11 -15.62 3.27 -4.87
C PRO A 11 -16.23 2.81 -6.20
N VAL A 12 -17.26 3.52 -6.68
CA VAL A 12 -18.08 3.15 -7.86
C VAL A 12 -17.25 2.85 -9.11
N THR A 13 -16.09 3.50 -9.26
CA THR A 13 -15.15 3.27 -10.35
C THR A 13 -14.50 1.88 -10.34
N TYR A 14 -14.29 1.28 -9.17
CA TYR A 14 -13.69 -0.06 -9.03
C TYR A 14 -14.71 -1.17 -9.30
N VAL A 15 -15.97 -0.96 -8.94
CA VAL A 15 -17.05 -1.88 -9.30
C VAL A 15 -17.24 -1.89 -10.82
N ALA A 16 -17.17 -0.72 -11.46
CA ALA A 16 -17.23 -0.61 -12.91
C ALA A 16 -16.04 -1.30 -13.62
N ALA A 17 -14.81 -1.14 -13.10
CA ALA A 17 -13.63 -1.79 -13.66
C ALA A 17 -13.66 -3.32 -13.47
N ALA A 18 -14.02 -3.80 -12.28
CA ALA A 18 -14.13 -5.23 -12.00
C ALA A 18 -15.28 -5.89 -12.79
N ALA A 19 -16.41 -5.19 -12.94
CA ALA A 19 -17.52 -5.65 -13.78
C ALA A 19 -17.11 -5.73 -15.26
N SER A 20 -16.39 -4.73 -15.77
CA SER A 20 -15.90 -4.72 -17.15
C SER A 20 -14.93 -5.87 -17.42
N ALA A 21 -14.03 -6.16 -16.47
CA ALA A 21 -13.13 -7.30 -16.52
C ALA A 21 -13.87 -8.65 -16.54
N ALA A 22 -14.88 -8.80 -15.67
CA ALA A 22 -15.68 -10.02 -15.59
C ALA A 22 -16.51 -10.25 -16.86
N VAL A 23 -17.10 -9.19 -17.43
CA VAL A 23 -17.85 -9.25 -18.68
C VAL A 23 -16.93 -9.63 -19.85
N CYS A 24 -15.74 -9.04 -19.94
CA CYS A 24 -14.77 -9.39 -20.98
C CYS A 24 -14.34 -10.85 -20.89
N SER A 25 -14.02 -11.34 -19.68
CA SER A 25 -13.66 -12.76 -19.48
C SER A 25 -14.81 -13.71 -19.81
N ALA A 26 -16.05 -13.37 -19.47
CA ALA A 26 -17.22 -14.19 -19.78
C ALA A 26 -17.47 -14.29 -21.30
N ILE A 27 -17.36 -13.17 -22.03
CA ILE A 27 -17.45 -13.16 -23.50
C ILE A 27 -16.35 -14.05 -24.10
N LEU A 28 -15.14 -13.95 -23.57
CA LEU A 28 -13.99 -14.73 -24.03
C LEU A 28 -14.18 -16.24 -23.85
N ILE A 29 -14.66 -16.65 -22.67
CA ILE A 29 -14.95 -18.06 -22.35
C ILE A 29 -16.05 -18.60 -23.27
N ALA A 30 -17.09 -17.82 -23.53
CA ALA A 30 -18.17 -18.21 -24.43
C ALA A 30 -17.67 -18.40 -25.88
N VAL A 31 -16.79 -17.52 -26.37
CA VAL A 31 -16.18 -17.63 -27.70
C VAL A 31 -15.28 -18.87 -27.78
N LEU A 32 -14.48 -19.15 -26.76
CA LEU A 32 -13.64 -20.36 -26.71
C LEU A 32 -14.48 -21.63 -26.70
N PHE A 33 -15.51 -21.70 -25.84
CA PHE A 33 -16.35 -22.88 -25.69
C PHE A 33 -17.15 -23.21 -26.97
N THR A 34 -17.77 -22.20 -27.58
CA THR A 34 -18.50 -22.38 -28.85
C THR A 34 -17.60 -22.81 -29.99
N SER A 35 -16.33 -22.43 -29.96
CA SER A 35 -15.36 -22.78 -31.01
C SER A 35 -14.79 -24.20 -30.83
N VAL A 36 -14.54 -24.63 -29.59
CA VAL A 36 -14.16 -26.03 -29.28
C VAL A 36 -15.26 -27.00 -29.71
N SER A 37 -16.52 -26.68 -29.39
CA SER A 37 -17.68 -27.51 -29.77
C SER A 37 -17.82 -27.70 -31.29
N LYS A 38 -17.44 -26.69 -32.10
CA LYS A 38 -17.46 -26.79 -33.57
C LYS A 38 -16.33 -27.66 -34.13
N ILE A 39 -15.19 -27.74 -33.47
CA ILE A 39 -14.05 -28.58 -33.89
C ILE A 39 -14.35 -30.06 -33.63
N GLU A 40 -14.96 -30.37 -32.48
CA GLU A 40 -15.36 -31.73 -32.13
C GLU A 40 -16.35 -32.31 -33.15
N SER A 41 -17.24 -31.46 -33.70
CA SER A 41 -18.13 -31.84 -34.81
C SER A 41 -17.48 -31.87 -36.20
N ALA A 42 -16.29 -31.28 -36.38
CA ALA A 42 -15.66 -31.09 -37.70
C ALA A 42 -14.46 -32.00 -37.97
N MET A 43 -13.97 -32.77 -36.99
CA MET A 43 -12.94 -33.77 -37.26
C MET A 43 -13.54 -34.98 -37.97
N PRO A 44 -13.18 -35.26 -39.24
CA PRO A 44 -13.70 -36.40 -39.96
C PRO A 44 -13.01 -37.66 -39.43
N ARG A 45 -13.60 -38.32 -38.43
CA ARG A 45 -13.12 -39.62 -37.94
C ARG A 45 -13.10 -40.72 -39.03
N PHE A 46 -13.68 -40.47 -40.21
CA PHE A 46 -13.92 -41.47 -41.26
C PHE A 46 -13.17 -41.25 -42.61
N GLY A 47 -12.70 -40.03 -42.93
CA GLY A 47 -12.26 -39.71 -44.30
C GLY A 47 -10.97 -40.39 -44.78
N PHE A 48 -9.93 -40.45 -43.94
CA PHE A 48 -8.63 -41.03 -44.32
C PHE A 48 -8.65 -42.57 -44.41
N PHE A 49 -9.50 -43.23 -43.62
CA PHE A 49 -9.65 -44.69 -43.65
C PHE A 49 -10.40 -45.13 -44.92
N ALA A 50 -11.46 -44.39 -45.29
CA ALA A 50 -12.27 -44.70 -46.46
C ALA A 50 -11.47 -44.66 -47.78
N ILE A 51 -10.68 -43.60 -48.03
CA ILE A 51 -9.91 -43.41 -49.28
C ILE A 51 -8.97 -44.58 -49.60
N ARG A 52 -8.32 -45.16 -48.58
CA ARG A 52 -7.43 -46.31 -48.77
C ARG A 52 -8.21 -47.56 -49.15
N GLU A 53 -9.32 -47.84 -48.45
CA GLU A 53 -10.17 -49.00 -48.74
C GLU A 53 -10.84 -48.87 -50.12
N PHE A 54 -11.21 -47.66 -50.54
CA PHE A 54 -11.70 -47.36 -51.90
C PHE A 54 -10.74 -47.81 -52.99
N HIS A 55 -9.46 -47.42 -52.89
CA HIS A 55 -8.46 -47.74 -53.90
C HIS A 55 -8.23 -49.26 -54.03
N ILE A 56 -8.24 -49.96 -52.89
CA ILE A 56 -8.07 -51.42 -52.85
C ILE A 56 -9.28 -52.12 -53.50
N ALA A 57 -10.50 -51.65 -53.22
CA ALA A 57 -11.73 -52.21 -53.81
C ALA A 57 -11.73 -52.10 -55.34
N ILE A 58 -11.43 -50.91 -55.86
CA ILE A 58 -11.38 -50.66 -57.30
C ILE A 58 -10.35 -51.59 -57.96
N ARG A 59 -9.17 -51.70 -57.36
CA ARG A 59 -8.11 -52.58 -57.87
C ARG A 59 -8.54 -54.04 -57.91
N ASP A 60 -9.17 -54.54 -56.86
CA ASP A 60 -9.57 -55.95 -56.76
C ASP A 60 -10.67 -56.28 -57.80
N VAL A 61 -11.67 -55.40 -58.01
CA VAL A 61 -12.70 -55.58 -59.06
C VAL A 61 -12.12 -55.42 -60.48
N THR A 62 -11.17 -54.50 -60.66
CA THR A 62 -10.44 -54.34 -61.94
C THR A 62 -9.66 -55.61 -62.29
N HIS A 63 -9.00 -56.21 -61.30
CA HIS A 63 -8.28 -57.47 -61.47
C HIS A 63 -9.23 -58.62 -61.85
N LEU A 64 -10.41 -58.70 -61.23
CA LEU A 64 -11.44 -59.69 -61.60
C LEU A 64 -11.90 -59.53 -63.05
N ARG A 65 -12.18 -58.30 -63.48
CA ARG A 65 -12.51 -58.00 -64.89
C ARG A 65 -11.40 -58.45 -65.85
N ASP A 66 -10.15 -58.16 -65.51
CA ASP A 66 -9.01 -58.53 -66.34
C ASP A 66 -8.90 -60.06 -66.47
N MET A 67 -9.14 -60.80 -65.38
CA MET A 67 -9.19 -62.27 -65.41
C MET A 67 -10.37 -62.81 -66.23
N VAL A 68 -11.54 -62.16 -66.20
CA VAL A 68 -12.68 -62.52 -67.07
C VAL A 68 -12.31 -62.34 -68.54
N SER A 69 -11.60 -61.26 -68.88
CA SER A 69 -11.13 -61.00 -70.25
C SER A 69 -10.06 -62.00 -70.70
N LEU A 70 -9.15 -62.39 -69.81
CA LEU A 70 -8.18 -63.46 -70.09
C LEU A 70 -8.86 -64.83 -70.27
N ALA A 71 -9.86 -65.15 -69.45
CA ALA A 71 -10.63 -66.39 -69.56
C ALA A 71 -11.41 -66.49 -70.88
N GLN A 72 -11.88 -65.36 -71.43
CA GLN A 72 -12.48 -65.31 -72.77
C GLN A 72 -11.45 -65.63 -73.87
N LEU A 73 -10.22 -65.11 -73.76
CA LEU A 73 -9.18 -65.29 -74.78
C LEU A 73 -8.51 -66.67 -74.72
N ALA A 74 -8.39 -67.26 -73.52
CA ALA A 74 -7.70 -68.52 -73.26
C ALA A 74 -8.67 -69.70 -73.02
N GLY A 75 -9.92 -69.58 -73.51
CA GLY A 75 -11.12 -70.36 -73.19
C GLY A 75 -10.99 -71.89 -73.24
N GLY A 76 -10.37 -72.48 -72.23
CA GLY A 76 -10.11 -73.93 -72.16
C GLY A 76 -8.89 -74.35 -71.33
N SER A 77 -8.10 -73.42 -70.78
CA SER A 77 -6.93 -73.79 -69.97
C SER A 77 -7.29 -73.98 -68.48
N PRO A 78 -6.81 -75.05 -67.80
CA PRO A 78 -6.97 -75.22 -66.36
C PRO A 78 -6.41 -74.03 -65.55
N GLU A 79 -5.36 -73.40 -66.06
CA GLU A 79 -4.73 -72.21 -65.47
C GLU A 79 -5.67 -70.99 -65.48
N SER A 80 -6.45 -70.78 -66.56
CA SER A 80 -7.45 -69.70 -66.61
C SER A 80 -8.59 -69.88 -65.61
N LEU A 81 -8.94 -71.13 -65.29
CA LEU A 81 -9.97 -71.44 -64.29
C LEU A 81 -9.48 -71.13 -62.87
N GLU A 82 -8.23 -71.49 -62.55
CA GLU A 82 -7.62 -71.20 -61.25
C GLU A 82 -7.42 -69.69 -61.03
N GLN A 83 -6.97 -68.97 -62.06
CA GLN A 83 -6.78 -67.52 -61.99
C GLN A 83 -8.09 -66.75 -61.85
N LEU A 84 -9.14 -67.16 -62.57
CA LEU A 84 -10.47 -66.55 -62.46
C LEU A 84 -11.10 -66.85 -61.09
N ALA A 85 -10.96 -68.06 -60.57
CA ALA A 85 -11.43 -68.43 -59.24
C ALA A 85 -10.73 -67.61 -58.14
N ALA A 86 -9.40 -67.51 -58.19
CA ALA A 86 -8.64 -66.72 -57.21
C ALA A 86 -9.01 -65.23 -57.23
N ALA A 87 -9.27 -64.66 -58.41
CA ALA A 87 -9.72 -63.28 -58.52
C ALA A 87 -11.16 -63.10 -58.00
N ASN A 88 -12.04 -64.08 -58.23
CA ASN A 88 -13.41 -64.05 -57.73
C ASN A 88 -13.44 -64.09 -56.20
N ASP A 89 -12.65 -64.98 -55.60
CA ASP A 89 -12.48 -65.10 -54.15
C ASP A 89 -11.97 -63.81 -53.51
N LEU A 90 -11.02 -63.12 -54.15
CA LEU A 90 -10.48 -61.86 -53.63
C LEU A 90 -11.56 -60.77 -53.57
N VAL A 91 -12.40 -60.68 -54.60
CA VAL A 91 -13.53 -59.75 -54.62
C VAL A 91 -14.60 -60.19 -53.62
N TYR A 92 -14.92 -61.48 -53.54
CA TYR A 92 -15.85 -62.01 -52.55
C TYR A 92 -15.43 -61.64 -51.13
N ILE A 93 -14.18 -61.90 -50.74
CA ILE A 93 -13.65 -61.55 -49.40
C ILE A 93 -13.69 -60.03 -49.15
N ARG A 94 -13.52 -59.21 -50.19
CA ARG A 94 -13.49 -57.75 -50.06
C ARG A 94 -14.88 -57.16 -49.82
N PHE A 95 -15.90 -57.72 -50.46
CA PHE A 95 -17.28 -57.22 -50.44
C PHE A 95 -18.21 -58.01 -49.49
N GLU A 96 -17.85 -59.25 -49.16
CA GLU A 96 -18.60 -60.17 -48.30
C GLU A 96 -17.63 -60.81 -47.28
N ARG A 97 -17.52 -60.20 -46.08
CA ARG A 97 -16.74 -60.76 -44.97
C ARG A 97 -17.63 -61.55 -44.01
N ILE A 98 -17.19 -62.76 -43.69
CA ILE A 98 -17.92 -63.75 -42.87
C ILE A 98 -17.97 -63.35 -41.37
N ASP A 99 -17.22 -62.32 -40.94
CA ASP A 99 -17.08 -61.92 -39.53
C ASP A 99 -17.98 -60.74 -39.08
N GLY A 100 -18.82 -60.18 -39.95
CA GLY A 100 -19.87 -59.21 -39.57
C GLY A 100 -19.39 -57.83 -39.09
N GLY A 101 -18.14 -57.45 -39.37
CA GLY A 101 -17.61 -56.10 -39.12
C GLY A 101 -17.81 -55.14 -40.29
N ASP A 102 -17.60 -53.85 -40.04
CA ASP A 102 -17.71 -52.74 -41.00
C ASP A 102 -17.01 -53.08 -42.33
N THR A 103 -17.79 -53.26 -43.40
CA THR A 103 -17.29 -53.56 -44.75
C THR A 103 -17.33 -52.30 -45.62
N ILE A 104 -16.73 -52.36 -46.82
CA ILE A 104 -16.87 -51.32 -47.87
C ILE A 104 -18.36 -51.00 -48.16
N SER A 105 -19.26 -51.93 -47.84
CA SER A 105 -20.72 -51.78 -47.83
C SER A 105 -21.25 -50.65 -46.95
N GLU A 106 -20.52 -50.24 -45.92
CA GLU A 106 -20.91 -49.13 -45.04
C GLU A 106 -20.50 -47.77 -45.57
N ILE A 107 -19.65 -47.74 -46.60
CA ILE A 107 -19.30 -46.49 -47.26
C ILE A 107 -20.50 -46.04 -48.10
N PRO A 108 -21.16 -44.91 -47.77
CA PRO A 108 -22.42 -44.54 -48.41
C PRO A 108 -22.33 -44.41 -49.95
N ALA A 109 -21.14 -44.04 -50.46
CA ALA A 109 -20.88 -43.90 -51.89
C ALA A 109 -21.03 -45.22 -52.69
N TYR A 110 -20.83 -46.39 -52.07
CA TYR A 110 -20.91 -47.70 -52.74
C TYR A 110 -22.11 -48.55 -52.34
N ALA A 111 -23.00 -48.07 -51.46
CA ALA A 111 -24.21 -48.80 -51.09
C ALA A 111 -25.03 -49.26 -52.31
N GLY A 112 -25.02 -48.49 -53.40
CA GLY A 112 -25.67 -48.85 -54.68
C GLY A 112 -24.85 -49.73 -55.63
N ILE A 113 -23.55 -49.92 -55.38
CA ILE A 113 -22.63 -50.71 -56.23
C ILE A 113 -22.40 -52.11 -55.66
N VAL A 114 -22.31 -52.25 -54.34
CA VAL A 114 -22.08 -53.54 -53.66
C VAL A 114 -23.03 -54.66 -54.12
N PRO A 115 -24.36 -54.43 -54.28
CA PRO A 115 -25.26 -55.47 -54.76
C PRO A 115 -24.91 -55.98 -56.18
N GLN A 116 -24.38 -55.10 -57.04
CA GLN A 116 -24.00 -55.43 -58.42
C GLN A 116 -22.69 -56.24 -58.45
N VAL A 117 -21.72 -55.88 -57.61
CA VAL A 117 -20.49 -56.65 -57.44
C VAL A 117 -20.79 -58.05 -56.92
N ASN A 118 -21.65 -58.16 -55.90
CA ASN A 118 -22.01 -59.45 -55.32
C ASN A 118 -22.78 -60.33 -56.31
N ASP A 119 -23.61 -59.75 -57.18
CA ASP A 119 -24.30 -60.50 -58.23
C ASP A 119 -23.33 -60.99 -59.31
N ALA A 120 -22.37 -60.14 -59.72
CA ALA A 120 -21.31 -60.54 -60.65
C ALA A 120 -20.46 -61.69 -60.10
N VAL A 121 -20.06 -61.64 -58.83
CA VAL A 121 -19.31 -62.71 -58.15
C VAL A 121 -20.08 -64.04 -58.17
N LYS A 122 -21.38 -64.01 -57.85
CA LYS A 122 -22.25 -65.22 -57.87
C LYS A 122 -22.39 -65.81 -59.27
N ARG A 123 -22.46 -64.97 -60.30
CA ARG A 123 -22.50 -65.40 -61.70
C ARG A 123 -21.18 -66.06 -62.12
N ILE A 124 -20.05 -65.53 -61.66
CA ILE A 124 -18.73 -66.14 -61.89
C ILE A 124 -18.63 -67.50 -61.23
N ASP A 125 -19.09 -67.64 -59.98
CA ASP A 125 -19.13 -68.94 -59.30
C ASP A 125 -19.95 -69.98 -60.07
N ALA A 126 -21.08 -69.57 -60.66
CA ALA A 126 -21.88 -70.45 -61.51
C ALA A 126 -21.13 -70.88 -62.78
N ILE A 127 -20.37 -69.98 -63.40
CA ILE A 127 -19.51 -70.28 -64.57
C ILE A 127 -18.37 -71.23 -64.18
N LEU A 128 -17.72 -70.99 -63.03
CA LEU A 128 -16.66 -71.86 -62.52
C LEU A 128 -17.17 -73.26 -62.18
N ALA A 129 -18.37 -73.37 -61.60
CA ALA A 129 -19.01 -74.63 -61.27
C ALA A 129 -19.42 -75.46 -62.51
N ALA A 130 -19.71 -74.80 -63.64
CA ALA A 130 -20.03 -75.47 -64.90
C ALA A 130 -18.80 -76.13 -65.56
N GLY A 131 -17.58 -75.70 -65.19
CA GLY A 131 -16.33 -76.26 -65.70
C GLY A 131 -15.95 -75.78 -67.11
N LEU A 132 -14.94 -76.40 -67.71
CA LEU A 132 -14.42 -76.05 -69.04
C LEU A 132 -15.13 -76.83 -70.16
N PRO A 133 -15.30 -76.24 -71.37
CA PRO A 133 -15.01 -74.85 -71.72
C PRO A 133 -16.05 -73.87 -71.16
N PHE A 134 -15.64 -72.64 -70.87
CA PHE A 134 -16.54 -71.61 -70.38
C PHE A 134 -17.56 -71.17 -71.44
N ASP A 135 -18.73 -70.70 -70.99
CA ASP A 135 -19.69 -70.03 -71.87
C ASP A 135 -19.18 -68.63 -72.24
N GLU A 136 -18.71 -68.49 -73.49
CA GLU A 136 -18.17 -67.25 -74.03
C GLU A 136 -19.16 -66.08 -73.96
N ASN A 137 -20.47 -66.35 -74.13
CA ASN A 137 -21.48 -65.29 -74.08
C ASN A 137 -21.67 -64.76 -72.66
N SER A 138 -21.79 -65.67 -71.68
CA SER A 138 -21.88 -65.31 -70.26
C SER A 138 -20.64 -64.55 -69.78
N LEU A 139 -19.42 -64.99 -70.17
CA LEU A 139 -18.20 -64.27 -69.83
C LEU A 139 -18.14 -62.89 -70.47
N LYS A 140 -18.62 -62.75 -71.72
CA LYS A 140 -18.64 -61.46 -72.43
C LYS A 140 -19.61 -60.46 -71.81
N GLU A 141 -20.81 -60.90 -71.47
CA GLU A 141 -21.80 -60.06 -70.78
C GLU A 141 -21.27 -59.60 -69.41
N LEU A 142 -20.68 -60.53 -68.66
CA LEU A 142 -20.09 -60.25 -67.36
C LEU A 142 -18.88 -59.30 -67.44
N GLY A 143 -18.03 -59.44 -68.47
CA GLY A 143 -16.91 -58.52 -68.69
C GLY A 143 -17.39 -57.07 -68.90
N ILE A 144 -18.46 -56.88 -69.68
CA ILE A 144 -19.09 -55.58 -69.91
C ILE A 144 -19.69 -55.03 -68.60
N GLU A 145 -20.34 -55.87 -67.81
CA GLU A 145 -20.91 -55.50 -66.51
C GLU A 145 -19.81 -55.07 -65.51
N LEU A 146 -18.72 -55.83 -65.41
CA LEU A 146 -17.58 -55.49 -64.57
C LEU A 146 -16.90 -54.19 -65.01
N ASP A 147 -16.79 -53.92 -66.31
CA ASP A 147 -16.31 -52.62 -66.83
C ASP A 147 -17.19 -51.45 -66.38
N GLN A 148 -18.52 -51.62 -66.42
CA GLN A 148 -19.47 -50.61 -65.94
C GLN A 148 -19.36 -50.40 -64.43
N ILE A 149 -19.18 -51.48 -63.67
CA ILE A 149 -18.96 -51.43 -62.23
C ILE A 149 -17.67 -50.67 -61.91
N VAL A 150 -16.54 -51.00 -62.54
CA VAL A 150 -15.25 -50.33 -62.32
C VAL A 150 -15.33 -48.84 -62.70
N ALA A 151 -16.00 -48.51 -63.81
CA ALA A 151 -16.19 -47.12 -64.22
C ALA A 151 -17.00 -46.33 -63.18
N ARG A 152 -18.10 -46.90 -62.67
CA ARG A 152 -18.92 -46.28 -61.61
C ARG A 152 -18.15 -46.17 -60.30
N MET A 153 -17.38 -47.19 -59.95
CA MET A 153 -16.57 -47.16 -58.72
C MET A 153 -15.52 -46.04 -58.78
N ASN A 154 -14.86 -45.84 -59.93
CA ASN A 154 -13.92 -44.73 -60.12
C ASN A 154 -14.61 -43.37 -60.02
N ASP A 155 -15.78 -43.18 -60.65
CA ASP A 155 -16.54 -41.92 -60.59
C ASP A 155 -16.91 -41.53 -59.14
N GLU A 156 -17.44 -42.48 -58.38
CA GLU A 156 -17.76 -42.28 -56.95
C GLU A 156 -16.51 -42.05 -56.08
N TYR A 157 -15.38 -42.69 -56.39
CA TYR A 157 -14.11 -42.42 -55.70
C TYR A 157 -13.63 -40.98 -55.90
N TYR A 158 -13.70 -40.47 -57.14
CA TYR A 158 -13.32 -39.08 -57.43
C TYR A 158 -14.27 -38.08 -56.76
N LYS A 159 -15.59 -38.32 -56.82
CA LYS A 159 -16.58 -37.48 -56.14
C LYS A 159 -16.37 -37.45 -54.63
N TYR A 160 -16.19 -38.61 -54.00
CA TYR A 160 -15.91 -38.71 -52.57
C TYR A 160 -14.60 -38.00 -52.19
N GLY A 161 -13.56 -38.12 -53.03
CA GLY A 161 -12.29 -37.40 -52.84
C GLY A 161 -12.44 -35.88 -52.91
N GLU A 162 -13.26 -35.35 -53.82
CA GLU A 162 -13.56 -33.92 -53.88
C GLU A 162 -14.33 -33.43 -52.64
N GLU A 163 -15.36 -34.16 -52.22
CA GLU A 163 -16.15 -33.83 -51.01
C GLU A 163 -15.27 -33.81 -49.75
N VAL A 164 -14.45 -34.85 -49.55
CA VAL A 164 -13.55 -34.93 -48.38
C VAL A 164 -12.50 -33.81 -48.40
N ASN A 165 -11.98 -33.42 -49.57
CA ASN A 165 -11.04 -32.30 -49.67
C ASN A 165 -11.68 -30.96 -49.30
N VAL A 166 -12.93 -30.73 -49.70
CA VAL A 166 -13.70 -29.53 -49.31
C VAL A 166 -13.91 -29.49 -47.80
N ASP A 167 -14.25 -30.62 -47.19
CA ASP A 167 -14.43 -30.74 -45.74
C ASP A 167 -13.14 -30.52 -44.96
N LEU A 168 -12.01 -31.07 -45.43
CA LEU A 168 -10.69 -30.86 -44.82
C LEU A 168 -10.25 -29.39 -44.88
N TYR A 169 -10.48 -28.72 -46.01
CA TYR A 169 -10.17 -27.30 -46.16
C TYR A 169 -11.05 -26.43 -45.24
N ALA A 170 -12.34 -26.77 -45.12
CA ALA A 170 -13.24 -26.11 -44.18
C ALA A 170 -12.81 -26.31 -42.72
N ALA A 171 -12.35 -27.53 -42.36
CA ALA A 171 -11.83 -27.84 -41.04
C ALA A 171 -10.54 -27.05 -40.73
N GLU A 172 -9.58 -26.98 -41.66
CA GLU A 172 -8.35 -26.19 -41.50
C GLU A 172 -8.66 -24.69 -41.29
N LYS A 173 -9.57 -24.13 -42.10
CA LYS A 173 -10.01 -22.73 -41.96
C LYS A 173 -10.68 -22.45 -40.61
N ASN A 174 -11.45 -23.41 -40.09
CA ASN A 174 -12.06 -23.32 -38.77
C ASN A 174 -11.02 -23.39 -37.65
N LEU A 175 -10.04 -24.30 -37.77
CA LEU A 175 -8.96 -24.44 -36.80
C LEU A 175 -8.08 -23.18 -36.74
N ASN A 176 -7.75 -22.60 -37.89
CA ASN A 176 -6.99 -21.36 -37.95
C ASN A 176 -7.75 -20.19 -37.31
N ARG A 177 -9.06 -20.05 -37.55
CA ARG A 177 -9.89 -19.05 -36.87
C ARG A 177 -9.88 -19.23 -35.34
N PHE A 178 -9.92 -20.48 -34.86
CA PHE A 178 -9.86 -20.78 -33.44
C PHE A 178 -8.51 -20.39 -32.80
N ASN A 179 -7.40 -20.69 -33.47
CA ASN A 179 -6.07 -20.28 -33.02
C ASN A 179 -5.97 -18.76 -32.86
N TYR A 180 -6.51 -17.98 -33.80
CA TYR A 180 -6.56 -16.52 -33.68
C TYR A 180 -7.44 -16.06 -32.51
N GLN A 181 -8.58 -16.70 -32.26
CA GLN A 181 -9.44 -16.37 -31.13
C GLN A 181 -8.79 -16.68 -29.78
N ILE A 182 -8.08 -17.81 -29.64
CA ILE A 182 -7.28 -18.11 -28.44
C ILE A 182 -6.18 -17.08 -28.25
N ALA A 183 -5.43 -16.76 -29.30
CA ALA A 183 -4.34 -15.78 -29.21
C ALA A 183 -4.87 -14.41 -28.78
N PHE A 184 -5.98 -13.96 -29.38
CA PHE A 184 -6.65 -12.71 -28.99
C PHE A 184 -7.17 -12.75 -27.55
N ALA A 185 -7.74 -13.88 -27.13
CA ALA A 185 -8.19 -14.08 -25.77
C ALA A 185 -7.05 -13.95 -24.74
N LEU A 186 -5.94 -14.62 -24.99
CA LEU A 186 -4.78 -14.59 -24.10
C LEU A 186 -4.14 -13.19 -24.03
N THR A 187 -4.08 -12.45 -25.14
CA THR A 187 -3.54 -11.08 -25.13
C THR A 187 -4.43 -10.12 -24.33
N VAL A 188 -5.76 -10.19 -24.49
CA VAL A 188 -6.70 -9.37 -23.72
C VAL A 188 -6.60 -9.69 -22.22
N LEU A 189 -6.58 -10.98 -21.85
CA LEU A 189 -6.44 -11.39 -20.44
C LEU A 189 -5.11 -10.91 -19.84
N SER A 190 -4.01 -11.00 -20.59
CA SER A 190 -2.70 -10.54 -20.15
C SER A 190 -2.66 -9.03 -19.94
N ALA A 191 -3.21 -8.25 -20.87
CA ALA A 191 -3.29 -6.79 -20.73
C ALA A 191 -4.12 -6.38 -19.50
N LEU A 192 -5.22 -7.08 -19.25
CA LEU A 192 -6.10 -6.81 -18.13
C LEU A 192 -5.47 -7.20 -16.78
N ALA A 193 -4.71 -8.30 -16.74
CA ALA A 193 -3.92 -8.70 -15.57
C ALA A 193 -2.81 -7.67 -15.26
N ILE A 194 -2.10 -7.19 -16.28
CA ILE A 194 -1.05 -6.15 -16.11
C ILE A 194 -1.67 -4.85 -15.60
N GLY A 195 -2.79 -4.40 -16.20
CA GLY A 195 -3.47 -3.18 -15.79
C GLY A 195 -3.96 -3.23 -14.34
N THR A 196 -4.53 -4.36 -13.91
CA THR A 196 -4.96 -4.55 -12.51
C THR A 196 -3.78 -4.60 -11.54
N ALA A 197 -2.66 -5.22 -11.91
CA ALA A 197 -1.45 -5.24 -11.09
C ALA A 197 -0.86 -3.83 -10.91
N VAL A 198 -0.72 -3.06 -11.98
CA VAL A 198 -0.22 -1.66 -11.93
C VAL A 198 -1.11 -0.79 -11.04
N LEU A 199 -2.43 -0.91 -11.17
CA LEU A 199 -3.40 -0.19 -10.34
C LEU A 199 -3.26 -0.52 -8.85
N LEU A 200 -3.08 -1.81 -8.51
CA LEU A 200 -2.92 -2.27 -7.13
C LEU A 200 -1.61 -1.79 -6.50
N ILE A 201 -0.51 -1.78 -7.27
CA ILE A 201 0.79 -1.28 -6.81
C ILE A 201 0.72 0.22 -6.54
N GLY A 202 0.19 1.02 -7.49
CA GLY A 202 0.05 2.47 -7.30
C GLY A 202 -0.84 2.85 -6.11
N ARG A 203 -1.88 2.05 -5.84
CA ARG A 203 -2.74 2.23 -4.65
C ARG A 203 -1.97 2.04 -3.34
N ARG A 204 -1.10 1.03 -3.24
CA ARG A 204 -0.34 0.76 -2.01
C ARG A 204 0.63 1.88 -1.68
N GLU A 205 1.37 2.39 -2.66
CA GLU A 205 2.29 3.52 -2.44
C GLU A 205 1.54 4.79 -2.02
N THR A 206 0.41 5.07 -2.64
CA THR A 206 -0.40 6.26 -2.32
C THR A 206 -0.98 6.18 -0.91
N ILE A 207 -1.49 5.00 -0.50
CA ILE A 207 -2.00 4.80 0.86
C ILE A 207 -0.88 4.94 1.89
N SER A 208 0.29 4.35 1.66
CA SER A 208 1.42 4.45 2.58
C SER A 208 1.92 5.89 2.73
N LYS A 209 1.98 6.65 1.64
CA LYS A 209 2.30 8.10 1.66
C LYS A 209 1.23 8.92 2.39
N LEU A 210 -0.05 8.60 2.20
CA LEU A 210 -1.16 9.26 2.90
C LEU A 210 -1.15 8.95 4.40
N GLU A 211 -0.88 7.70 4.79
CA GLU A 211 -0.71 7.32 6.19
C GLU A 211 0.49 8.02 6.82
N PHE A 212 1.62 8.08 6.13
CA PHE A 212 2.80 8.82 6.57
C PHE A 212 2.47 10.30 6.81
N LEU A 213 1.88 10.99 5.82
CA LEU A 213 1.52 12.42 5.94
C LEU A 213 0.44 12.68 7.00
N ALA A 214 -0.50 11.75 7.18
CA ALA A 214 -1.57 11.93 8.15
C ALA A 214 -1.10 11.67 9.59
N TRP A 215 -0.07 10.84 9.81
CA TRP A 215 0.29 10.34 11.15
C TRP A 215 1.71 10.71 11.60
N ARG A 216 2.56 11.22 10.72
CA ARG A 216 3.96 11.59 11.01
C ARG A 216 4.20 13.09 10.78
N ASP A 217 5.19 13.62 11.47
CA ASP A 217 5.70 14.98 11.28
C ASP A 217 6.79 15.00 10.20
N ALA A 218 6.74 15.96 9.28
CA ALA A 218 7.63 15.98 8.11
C ALA A 218 9.09 16.33 8.45
N THR A 219 9.34 17.10 9.51
CA THR A 219 10.70 17.51 9.89
C THR A 219 11.40 16.43 10.70
N THR A 220 10.67 15.81 11.64
CA THR A 220 11.23 14.94 12.69
C THR A 220 10.93 13.46 12.49
N GLU A 221 10.02 13.11 11.57
CA GLU A 221 9.53 11.75 11.36
C GLU A 221 8.91 11.09 12.61
N LEU A 222 8.70 11.84 13.70
CA LEU A 222 7.93 11.39 14.84
C LEU A 222 6.45 11.30 14.49
N LYS A 223 5.67 10.62 15.33
CA LYS A 223 4.21 10.69 15.27
C LYS A 223 3.79 12.15 15.45
N ASN A 224 2.76 12.59 14.72
CA ASN A 224 2.28 13.96 14.80
C ASN A 224 1.12 14.10 15.81
N ARG A 225 0.67 15.34 16.03
CA ARG A 225 -0.50 15.67 16.87
C ARG A 225 -1.76 14.88 16.50
N ALA A 226 -2.00 14.62 15.21
CA ALA A 226 -3.17 13.88 14.75
C ALA A 226 -3.11 12.40 15.19
N TRP A 227 -1.94 11.77 15.12
CA TRP A 227 -1.70 10.44 15.68
C TRP A 227 -2.03 10.41 17.17
N MET A 228 -1.51 11.34 17.96
CA MET A 228 -1.77 11.36 19.41
C MET A 228 -3.26 11.51 19.72
N SER A 229 -3.94 12.43 19.03
CA SER A 229 -5.37 12.65 19.19
C SER A 229 -6.18 11.36 18.94
N ALA A 230 -5.82 10.59 17.91
CA ALA A 230 -6.52 9.36 17.55
C ALA A 230 -6.19 8.14 18.45
N ASN A 231 -5.04 8.12 19.14
CA ASN A 231 -4.54 6.91 19.82
C ASN A 231 -4.40 7.03 21.35
N ARG A 232 -4.41 8.24 21.91
CA ARG A 232 -4.19 8.49 23.35
C ARG A 232 -5.17 7.73 24.25
N ASP A 233 -6.45 7.68 23.89
CA ASP A 233 -7.47 7.00 24.68
C ASP A 233 -7.28 5.47 24.64
N GLY A 234 -6.89 4.94 23.48
CA GLY A 234 -6.54 3.51 23.35
C GLY A 234 -5.29 3.12 24.16
N LEU A 235 -4.30 4.01 24.26
CA LEU A 235 -3.14 3.82 25.14
C LEU A 235 -3.52 3.80 26.62
N LEU A 236 -4.41 4.71 27.04
CA LEU A 236 -4.93 4.75 28.41
C LEU A 236 -5.71 3.49 28.76
N GLU A 237 -6.62 3.05 27.88
CA GLU A 237 -7.36 1.80 28.09
C GLU A 237 -6.43 0.59 28.18
N ARG A 238 -5.38 0.54 27.36
CA ARG A 238 -4.38 -0.53 27.46
C ARG A 238 -3.63 -0.50 28.78
N ALA A 239 -3.25 0.66 29.28
CA ALA A 239 -2.61 0.81 30.58
C ALA A 239 -3.55 0.36 31.72
N ARG A 240 -4.82 0.79 31.67
CA ARG A 240 -5.89 0.41 32.59
C ARG A 240 -6.10 -1.11 32.61
N LEU A 241 -6.24 -1.75 31.45
CA LEU A 241 -6.41 -3.20 31.33
C LEU A 241 -5.17 -3.98 31.82
N ALA A 242 -3.97 -3.43 31.62
CA ALA A 242 -2.73 -4.04 32.08
C ALA A 242 -2.44 -3.81 33.58
N GLY A 243 -3.24 -2.98 34.27
CA GLY A 243 -2.96 -2.58 35.65
C GLY A 243 -1.63 -1.83 35.81
N LYS A 244 -1.18 -1.13 34.76
CA LYS A 244 0.09 -0.39 34.72
C LYS A 244 -0.15 1.11 34.63
N PRO A 245 0.72 1.96 35.21
CA PRO A 245 0.58 3.39 35.07
C PRO A 245 0.86 3.83 33.63
N LEU A 246 0.14 4.85 33.16
CA LEU A 246 0.46 5.58 31.93
C LEU A 246 1.06 6.92 32.31
N ARG A 247 2.35 7.12 32.03
CA ARG A 247 3.02 8.41 32.22
C ARG A 247 2.96 9.21 30.93
N LEU A 248 2.49 10.45 31.03
CA LEU A 248 2.47 11.43 29.97
C LEU A 248 3.50 12.50 30.29
N PHE A 249 4.49 12.64 29.42
CA PHE A 249 5.51 13.69 29.46
C PHE A 249 5.18 14.73 28.39
N LEU A 250 5.12 16.00 28.76
CA LEU A 250 5.13 17.14 27.85
C LEU A 250 6.52 17.78 27.90
N ILE A 251 7.05 18.11 26.73
CA ILE A 251 8.44 18.55 26.55
C ILE A 251 8.41 19.78 25.67
N ASP A 252 9.13 20.82 26.07
CA ASP A 252 9.25 22.08 25.35
C ASP A 252 10.72 22.49 25.29
N LEU A 253 11.20 22.91 24.11
CA LEU A 253 12.59 23.33 23.94
C LEU A 253 12.78 24.77 24.43
N ASP A 254 13.67 24.93 25.38
CA ASP A 254 13.97 26.22 25.98
C ASP A 254 14.68 27.14 24.95
N HIS A 255 14.17 28.36 24.77
CA HIS A 255 14.78 29.36 23.88
C HIS A 255 14.93 28.92 22.41
N PHE A 256 14.10 28.01 21.91
CA PHE A 256 14.16 27.55 20.51
C PHE A 256 14.09 28.71 19.49
N LYS A 257 13.27 29.72 19.77
CA LYS A 257 13.21 30.93 18.94
C LYS A 257 14.56 31.67 18.87
N SER A 258 15.26 31.81 19.99
CA SER A 258 16.58 32.45 20.03
C SER A 258 17.62 31.67 19.21
N VAL A 259 17.54 30.34 19.19
CA VAL A 259 18.38 29.51 18.31
C VAL A 259 18.09 29.81 16.84
N ASN A 260 16.81 29.86 16.44
CA ASN A 260 16.42 30.23 15.07
C ASN A 260 16.88 31.64 14.69
N ASP A 261 16.73 32.61 15.59
CA ASP A 261 17.08 34.01 15.33
C ASP A 261 18.61 34.20 15.24
N THR A 262 19.40 33.38 15.95
CA THR A 262 20.87 33.47 16.00
C THR A 262 21.55 32.67 14.89
N PHE A 263 21.11 31.42 14.66
CA PHE A 263 21.77 30.45 13.79
C PHE A 263 20.97 30.14 12.50
N GLY A 264 19.75 30.67 12.38
CA GLY A 264 18.86 30.44 11.26
C GLY A 264 18.01 29.17 11.40
N HIS A 265 16.92 29.13 10.63
CA HIS A 265 15.95 28.03 10.66
C HIS A 265 16.54 26.65 10.31
N HIS A 266 17.60 26.59 9.51
CA HIS A 266 18.27 25.33 9.19
C HIS A 266 18.82 24.64 10.44
N ILE A 267 19.52 25.38 11.31
CA ILE A 267 20.05 24.86 12.58
C ILE A 267 18.90 24.53 13.55
N GLY A 268 17.82 25.31 13.54
CA GLY A 268 16.60 24.96 14.27
C GLY A 268 15.98 23.63 13.84
N ASP A 269 15.91 23.35 12.55
CA ASP A 269 15.43 22.06 12.03
C ASP A 269 16.36 20.91 12.42
N LEU A 270 17.67 21.11 12.41
CA LEU A 270 18.64 20.12 12.91
C LEU A 270 18.48 19.87 14.41
N LEU A 271 18.23 20.91 15.19
CA LEU A 271 17.96 20.80 16.62
C LEU A 271 16.68 19.97 16.89
N LEU A 272 15.60 20.24 16.15
CA LEU A 272 14.37 19.46 16.22
C LEU A 272 14.60 17.98 15.89
N LYS A 273 15.45 17.68 14.89
CA LYS A 273 15.84 16.32 14.53
C LYS A 273 16.66 15.64 15.62
N ALA A 274 17.63 16.32 16.23
CA ALA A 274 18.42 15.77 17.33
C ALA A 274 17.56 15.43 18.57
N VAL A 275 16.57 16.27 18.87
CA VAL A 275 15.56 15.98 19.90
C VAL A 275 14.73 14.76 19.51
N ALA A 276 14.26 14.72 18.26
CA ALA A 276 13.48 13.60 17.75
C ALA A 276 14.22 12.26 17.82
N GLU A 277 15.50 12.21 17.45
CA GLU A 277 16.35 11.03 17.58
C GLU A 277 16.44 10.54 19.04
N THR A 278 16.59 11.48 19.97
CA THR A 278 16.60 11.18 21.41
C THR A 278 15.28 10.53 21.84
N LEU A 279 14.15 11.09 21.41
CA LEU A 279 12.82 10.55 21.73
C LEU A 279 12.52 9.22 21.02
N GLN A 280 13.01 9.02 19.79
CA GLN A 280 12.90 7.76 19.07
C GLN A 280 13.65 6.64 19.79
N SER A 281 14.77 6.94 20.43
CA SER A 281 15.57 5.94 21.17
C SER A 281 14.83 5.31 22.35
N VAL A 282 13.80 5.97 22.87
CA VAL A 282 12.95 5.46 23.96
C VAL A 282 11.64 4.85 23.47
N GLU A 283 11.32 4.93 22.18
CA GLU A 283 10.11 4.33 21.63
C GLU A 283 10.11 2.80 21.79
N ARG A 284 8.96 2.26 22.16
CA ARG A 284 8.73 0.82 22.26
C ARG A 284 7.34 0.53 21.70
N PRO A 285 7.22 -0.29 20.64
CA PRO A 285 5.93 -0.56 20.01
C PRO A 285 4.87 -0.98 21.04
N GLY A 286 3.79 -0.19 21.11
CA GLY A 286 2.71 -0.42 22.05
C GLY A 286 2.98 -0.01 23.50
N GLU A 287 4.21 0.27 23.94
CA GLU A 287 4.47 0.68 25.33
C GLU A 287 4.85 2.15 25.44
N VAL A 288 5.69 2.66 24.53
CA VAL A 288 6.15 4.04 24.52
C VAL A 288 5.96 4.65 23.14
N ALA A 289 5.29 5.79 23.08
CA ALA A 289 5.12 6.57 21.86
C ALA A 289 5.65 7.98 22.05
N ALA A 290 6.57 8.40 21.18
CA ALA A 290 7.04 9.78 21.08
C ALA A 290 6.27 10.50 19.97
N VAL A 291 5.92 11.75 20.24
CA VAL A 291 5.05 12.56 19.39
C VAL A 291 5.62 13.98 19.31
N ARG A 292 5.66 14.57 18.12
CA ARG A 292 5.81 16.02 17.97
C ARG A 292 4.42 16.67 17.93
N LEU A 293 4.16 17.56 18.87
CA LEU A 293 2.90 18.28 18.96
C LEU A 293 2.85 19.44 17.96
N GLY A 294 3.99 20.05 17.67
CA GLY A 294 4.15 21.17 16.73
C GLY A 294 5.13 22.21 17.27
N GLY A 295 5.73 23.02 16.41
CA GLY A 295 6.77 23.97 16.84
C GLY A 295 7.93 23.25 17.54
N ASP A 296 8.21 23.67 18.76
CA ASP A 296 9.19 23.16 19.73
C ASP A 296 8.58 22.20 20.79
N GLU A 297 7.31 21.83 20.65
CA GLU A 297 6.60 20.99 21.61
C GLU A 297 6.62 19.50 21.21
N PHE A 298 6.93 18.66 22.18
CA PHE A 298 6.94 17.20 22.07
C PHE A 298 6.18 16.55 23.23
N ALA A 299 5.77 15.31 23.03
CA ALA A 299 5.16 14.49 24.06
C ALA A 299 5.66 13.05 24.02
N VAL A 300 5.72 12.41 25.19
CA VAL A 300 5.96 10.97 25.33
C VAL A 300 4.86 10.35 26.17
N MET A 301 4.25 9.27 25.67
CA MET A 301 3.30 8.45 26.42
C MET A 301 3.92 7.08 26.69
N ALA A 302 4.06 6.70 27.96
CA ALA A 302 4.76 5.48 28.36
C ALA A 302 3.95 4.64 29.35
N ILE A 303 3.66 3.38 29.00
CA ILE A 303 2.95 2.40 29.84
C ILE A 303 3.98 1.60 30.65
N GLY A 304 3.82 1.56 31.98
CA GLY A 304 4.57 0.67 32.87
C GLY A 304 6.09 0.88 32.92
N HIS A 305 6.58 2.06 32.51
CA HIS A 305 8.01 2.40 32.55
C HIS A 305 8.49 2.73 33.98
N SER A 306 9.80 2.86 34.21
CA SER A 306 10.33 3.32 35.49
C SER A 306 10.11 4.82 35.69
N ASP A 307 10.04 5.28 36.94
CA ASP A 307 9.99 6.72 37.26
C ASP A 307 11.22 7.48 36.74
N ASP A 308 12.32 6.77 36.51
CA ASP A 308 13.58 7.33 36.01
C ASP A 308 13.53 7.81 34.53
N LEU A 309 12.50 7.44 33.75
CA LEU A 309 12.42 7.87 32.35
C LEU A 309 12.44 9.40 32.20
N GLY A 310 11.78 10.13 33.10
CA GLY A 310 11.79 11.59 33.09
C GLY A 310 13.18 12.18 33.33
N HIS A 311 13.92 11.64 34.30
CA HIS A 311 15.29 12.07 34.60
C HIS A 311 16.25 11.76 33.45
N ARG A 312 16.13 10.59 32.83
CA ARG A 312 16.91 10.21 31.64
C ARG A 312 16.63 11.11 30.45
N LEU A 313 15.36 11.40 30.17
CA LEU A 313 14.98 12.33 29.11
C LEU A 313 15.54 13.73 29.39
N ARG A 314 15.45 14.22 30.64
CA ARG A 314 16.04 15.49 31.04
C ARG A 314 17.54 15.53 30.76
N GLU A 315 18.29 14.49 31.15
CA GLU A 315 19.74 14.46 30.94
C GLU A 315 20.09 14.45 29.45
N GLN A 316 19.40 13.65 28.64
CA GLN A 316 19.66 13.54 27.21
C GLN A 316 19.23 14.78 26.41
N LEU A 317 18.19 15.49 26.86
CA LEU A 317 17.65 16.68 26.19
C LEU A 317 18.26 17.99 26.70
N ASN A 318 19.14 17.95 27.71
CA ASN A 318 19.84 19.14 28.22
C ASN A 318 21.35 19.14 27.95
N ARG A 319 21.80 18.34 26.97
CA ARG A 319 23.19 18.31 26.48
C ARG A 319 23.46 19.33 25.38
N PHE A 320 24.73 19.55 25.10
CA PHE A 320 25.17 20.23 23.87
C PHE A 320 25.16 19.24 22.70
N ALA A 321 24.80 19.73 21.52
CA ALA A 321 24.82 19.03 20.26
C ALA A 321 25.66 19.82 19.25
N ASP A 322 26.46 19.11 18.46
CA ASP A 322 27.13 19.67 17.29
C ASP A 322 26.15 19.66 16.11
N LEU A 323 25.72 20.85 15.69
CA LEU A 323 24.78 21.06 14.60
C LEU A 323 25.49 21.87 13.51
N ASP A 324 25.96 21.17 12.47
CA ASP A 324 26.66 21.79 11.33
C ASP A 324 27.89 22.63 11.74
N GLY A 325 28.67 22.15 12.72
CA GLY A 325 29.86 22.83 13.24
C GLY A 325 29.58 23.86 14.35
N HIS A 326 28.31 24.04 14.73
CA HIS A 326 27.91 24.86 15.86
C HIS A 326 27.63 24.01 17.10
N GLN A 327 28.27 24.35 18.22
CA GLN A 327 27.92 23.78 19.53
C GLN A 327 26.68 24.49 20.08
N VAL A 328 25.52 23.85 19.97
CA VAL A 328 24.23 24.38 20.41
C VAL A 328 23.73 23.58 21.61
N ARG A 329 23.35 24.27 22.70
CA ARG A 329 22.67 23.63 23.83
C ARG A 329 21.23 23.33 23.43
N ILE A 330 20.78 22.09 23.61
CA ILE A 330 19.39 21.71 23.28
C ILE A 330 18.42 22.45 24.21
N GLY A 331 18.53 22.24 25.52
CA GLY A 331 17.69 22.88 26.54
C GLY A 331 16.23 22.43 26.44
N ALA A 332 15.74 21.65 27.39
CA ALA A 332 14.34 21.25 27.40
C ALA A 332 13.75 21.21 28.82
N SER A 333 12.57 21.80 28.95
CA SER A 333 11.73 21.72 30.14
C SER A 333 10.71 20.59 29.97
N ILE A 334 10.51 19.79 31.01
CA ILE A 334 9.67 18.58 30.97
C ILE A 334 8.68 18.57 32.14
N GLY A 335 7.39 18.44 31.82
CA GLY A 335 6.32 18.21 32.79
C GLY A 335 5.73 16.81 32.65
N MET A 336 5.43 16.12 33.76
CA MET A 336 4.83 14.78 33.71
C MET A 336 3.59 14.62 34.59
N ALA A 337 2.56 13.98 34.05
CA ALA A 337 1.44 13.44 34.81
C ALA A 337 1.32 11.92 34.61
N SER A 338 0.80 11.21 35.62
CA SER A 338 0.69 9.75 35.61
C SER A 338 -0.76 9.34 35.84
N PHE A 339 -1.31 8.44 35.03
CA PHE A 339 -2.52 7.70 35.39
C PHE A 339 -2.12 6.50 36.26
N PRO A 340 -2.87 6.19 37.32
CA PRO A 340 -4.10 6.86 37.76
C PRO A 340 -3.88 8.05 38.71
N ASP A 341 -2.67 8.24 39.23
CA ASP A 341 -2.39 9.11 40.38
C ASP A 341 -2.73 10.59 40.16
N HIS A 342 -2.51 11.07 38.94
CA HIS A 342 -2.66 12.47 38.54
C HIS A 342 -3.85 12.67 37.59
N GLY A 343 -4.74 11.68 37.44
CA GLY A 343 -5.93 11.79 36.59
C GLY A 343 -6.42 10.45 36.05
N SER A 344 -7.74 10.34 35.84
CA SER A 344 -8.41 9.14 35.33
C SER A 344 -8.62 9.11 33.80
N ASP A 345 -8.37 10.24 33.13
CA ASP A 345 -8.59 10.46 31.70
C ASP A 345 -7.47 11.31 31.08
N ILE A 346 -7.28 11.20 29.76
CA ILE A 346 -6.18 11.89 29.07
C ILE A 346 -6.27 13.42 29.17
N SER A 347 -7.48 14.00 29.20
CA SER A 347 -7.63 15.46 29.27
C SER A 347 -7.12 16.01 30.60
N THR A 348 -7.42 15.32 31.70
CA THR A 348 -6.90 15.64 33.03
C THR A 348 -5.38 15.46 33.09
N LEU A 349 -4.84 14.36 32.53
CA LEU A 349 -3.38 14.16 32.48
C LEU A 349 -2.67 15.25 31.67
N LEU A 350 -3.21 15.65 30.51
CA LEU A 350 -2.64 16.73 29.69
C LEU A 350 -2.59 18.04 30.48
N ARG A 351 -3.69 18.44 31.12
CA ARG A 351 -3.76 19.67 31.92
C ARG A 351 -2.75 19.66 33.07
N ASN A 352 -2.63 18.52 33.76
CA ASN A 352 -1.74 18.39 34.91
C ASN A 352 -0.26 18.30 34.48
N ALA A 353 0.04 17.63 33.36
CA ALA A 353 1.38 17.62 32.78
C ALA A 353 1.81 19.01 32.30
N ASP A 354 0.88 19.79 31.74
CA ASP A 354 1.12 21.17 31.31
C ASP A 354 1.41 22.09 32.50
N SER A 355 0.66 21.94 33.60
CA SER A 355 0.95 22.65 34.85
C SER A 355 2.35 22.32 35.38
N ALA A 356 2.75 21.05 35.34
CA ALA A 356 4.10 20.65 35.73
C ALA A 356 5.17 21.21 34.77
N LEU A 357 4.90 21.28 33.47
CA LEU A 357 5.79 21.87 32.48
C LEU A 357 5.98 23.38 32.72
N TYR A 358 4.90 24.09 33.01
CA TYR A 358 4.95 25.50 33.38
C TYR A 358 5.81 25.70 34.64
N ALA A 359 5.62 24.88 35.67
CA ALA A 359 6.46 24.92 36.87
C ALA A 359 7.94 24.68 36.55
N ALA A 360 8.26 23.70 35.69
CA ALA A 360 9.64 23.45 35.24
C ALA A 360 10.25 24.67 34.53
N LYS A 361 9.45 25.41 33.74
CA LYS A 361 9.90 26.66 33.10
C LYS A 361 10.10 27.78 34.12
N ALA A 362 9.23 27.88 35.12
CA ALA A 362 9.27 28.90 36.16
C ALA A 362 10.40 28.69 37.19
N GLU A 363 10.90 27.46 37.35
CA GLU A 363 12.00 27.10 38.26
C GLU A 363 13.40 27.26 37.62
N GLY A 364 13.50 27.91 36.46
CA GLY A 364 14.77 28.18 35.78
C GLY A 364 15.01 27.35 34.51
N ARG A 365 13.98 26.65 34.01
CA ARG A 365 14.01 25.85 32.76
C ARG A 365 14.97 24.67 32.83
N SER A 366 15.07 23.89 31.75
CA SER A 366 15.96 22.72 31.64
C SER A 366 15.74 21.67 32.76
N GLY A 367 14.53 21.67 33.31
CA GLY A 367 14.10 20.90 34.46
C GLY A 367 13.13 19.78 34.11
N PHE A 368 12.94 18.86 35.05
CA PHE A 368 11.91 17.84 34.99
C PHE A 368 11.06 17.93 36.25
N VAL A 369 9.76 18.15 36.09
CA VAL A 369 8.81 18.27 37.19
C VAL A 369 7.70 17.25 37.02
N THR A 370 7.45 16.49 38.08
CA THR A 370 6.30 15.60 38.19
C THR A 370 5.15 16.36 38.81
N PHE A 371 3.97 16.28 38.19
CA PHE A 371 2.77 16.92 38.70
C PHE A 371 2.48 16.49 40.14
N SER A 372 2.16 17.47 40.97
CA SER A 372 1.53 17.26 42.27
C SER A 372 0.47 18.35 42.48
N PRO A 373 -0.57 18.11 43.30
CA PRO A 373 -1.56 19.14 43.60
C PRO A 373 -0.96 20.43 44.17
N ALA A 374 0.19 20.36 44.85
CA ALA A 374 0.90 21.52 45.39
C ALA A 374 1.39 22.50 44.30
N ILE A 375 1.67 22.00 43.09
CA ILE A 375 2.08 22.84 41.95
C ILE A 375 0.99 23.83 41.58
N LEU A 376 -0.29 23.45 41.66
CA LEU A 376 -1.38 24.36 41.32
C LEU A 376 -1.39 25.59 42.24
N SER A 377 -1.17 25.38 43.55
CA SER A 377 -1.06 26.49 44.50
C SER A 377 0.18 27.37 44.26
N GLN A 378 1.29 26.77 43.84
CA GLN A 378 2.50 27.52 43.47
C GLN A 378 2.28 28.39 42.23
N ILE A 379 1.61 27.85 41.20
CA ILE A 379 1.24 28.58 39.98
C ILE A 379 0.29 29.73 40.31
N ASP A 380 -0.77 29.47 41.09
CA ASP A 380 -1.72 30.52 41.48
C ASP A 380 -1.04 31.64 42.27
N ALA A 381 -0.13 31.30 43.20
CA ALA A 381 0.65 32.28 43.94
C ALA A 381 1.54 33.10 43.01
N GLN A 382 2.20 32.46 42.03
CA GLN A 382 3.06 33.14 41.07
C GLN A 382 2.28 34.08 40.14
N LEU A 383 1.13 33.64 39.61
CA LEU A 383 0.25 34.48 38.79
C LEU A 383 -0.31 35.65 39.58
N GLY A 384 -0.68 35.42 40.85
CA GLY A 384 -1.12 36.48 41.76
C GLY A 384 -0.03 37.53 41.98
N GLU A 385 1.21 37.09 42.17
CA GLU A 385 2.37 37.95 42.35
C GLU A 385 2.67 38.76 41.06
N GLU A 386 2.66 38.13 39.89
CA GLU A 386 2.84 38.83 38.60
C GLU A 386 1.75 39.88 38.36
N ALA A 387 0.49 39.55 38.68
CA ALA A 387 -0.63 40.48 38.58
C ALA A 387 -0.45 41.68 39.53
N ALA A 388 0.00 41.42 40.76
CA ALA A 388 0.27 42.46 41.74
C ALA A 388 1.43 43.39 41.29
N ILE A 389 2.51 42.82 40.74
CA ILE A 389 3.63 43.60 40.17
C ILE A 389 3.12 44.51 39.03
N LYS A 390 2.33 43.97 38.10
CA LYS A 390 1.72 44.74 37.00
C LYS A 390 0.79 45.84 37.50
N GLN A 391 -0.02 45.57 38.52
CA GLN A 391 -0.89 46.57 39.11
C GLN A 391 -0.09 47.70 39.75
N ALA A 392 0.96 47.36 40.50
CA ALA A 392 1.86 48.32 41.16
C ALA A 392 2.59 49.22 40.15
N LEU A 393 2.98 48.68 38.99
CA LEU A 393 3.59 49.44 37.89
C LEU A 393 2.64 50.54 37.39
N ASN A 394 1.34 50.24 37.28
CA ASN A 394 0.32 51.18 36.83
C ASN A 394 -0.12 52.18 37.92
N ALA A 395 0.01 51.80 39.20
CA ALA A 395 -0.47 52.58 40.34
C ALA A 395 0.61 53.48 40.98
N ASP A 396 1.81 53.55 40.38
CA ASP A 396 2.98 54.29 40.87
C ASP A 396 3.43 53.89 42.30
N GLU A 397 3.28 52.60 42.62
CA GLU A 397 3.53 52.06 43.98
C GLU A 397 5.01 51.77 44.28
N TYR A 398 5.87 51.84 43.26
CA TYR A 398 7.32 51.72 43.41
C TYR A 398 7.94 53.06 43.81
N PHE A 399 8.81 53.07 44.80
CA PHE A 399 9.54 54.25 45.22
C PHE A 399 11.02 53.92 45.46
N LEU A 400 11.86 54.95 45.45
CA LEU A 400 13.29 54.80 45.64
C LEU A 400 13.67 55.26 47.05
N VAL A 401 14.46 54.43 47.74
CA VAL A 401 15.26 54.86 48.89
C VAL A 401 16.71 54.98 48.45
N TRP A 402 17.49 55.78 49.16
CA TRP A 402 18.83 56.17 48.72
C TRP A 402 19.86 55.80 49.77
N GLN A 403 20.87 55.03 49.36
CA GLN A 403 22.00 54.67 50.22
C GLN A 403 23.21 55.55 49.85
N PRO A 404 23.69 56.43 50.74
CA PRO A 404 24.81 57.30 50.43
C PRO A 404 26.12 56.51 50.31
N GLN A 405 26.95 56.88 49.34
CA GLN A 405 28.27 56.33 49.10
C GLN A 405 29.33 57.37 49.44
N PHE A 406 30.35 56.97 50.21
CA PHE A 406 31.40 57.85 50.72
C PHE A 406 32.78 57.41 50.22
N GLU A 407 33.62 58.38 49.88
CA GLU A 407 35.03 58.14 49.61
C GLU A 407 35.77 57.88 50.93
N LEU A 408 36.38 56.69 51.07
CA LEU A 408 37.04 56.27 52.32
C LEU A 408 38.18 57.20 52.75
N ALA A 409 38.92 57.76 51.78
CA ALA A 409 40.06 58.62 52.07
C ALA A 409 39.68 59.99 52.64
N THR A 410 38.52 60.53 52.26
CA THR A 410 38.13 61.91 52.59
C THR A 410 36.88 62.00 53.45
N GLY A 411 36.13 60.90 53.59
CA GLY A 411 34.80 60.90 54.22
C GLY A 411 33.75 61.67 53.44
N ARG A 412 34.05 62.14 52.23
CA ARG A 412 33.13 62.93 51.40
C ARG A 412 32.11 62.02 50.72
N MET A 413 30.84 62.45 50.73
CA MET A 413 29.81 61.79 49.93
C MET A 413 30.12 61.97 48.44
N ILE A 414 30.23 60.86 47.72
CA ILE A 414 30.55 60.83 46.28
C ILE A 414 29.34 60.47 45.42
N GLY A 415 28.31 59.85 46.01
CA GLY A 415 27.11 59.45 45.31
C GLY A 415 26.06 58.89 46.26
N ALA A 416 24.96 58.41 45.68
CA ALA A 416 23.96 57.64 46.38
C ALA A 416 23.40 56.57 45.44
N GLU A 417 23.24 55.36 45.96
CA GLU A 417 22.64 54.23 45.25
C GLU A 417 21.11 54.27 45.40
N ALA A 418 20.40 54.12 44.27
CA ALA A 418 18.95 54.07 44.23
C ALA A 418 18.48 52.62 44.47
N LEU A 419 17.77 52.40 45.57
CA LEU A 419 17.24 51.10 45.93
C LEU A 419 15.72 51.11 45.80
N VAL A 420 15.19 50.28 44.91
CA VAL A 420 13.74 50.17 44.70
C VAL A 420 13.05 49.54 45.91
N ARG A 421 11.87 50.07 46.24
CA ARG A 421 10.95 49.53 47.25
C ARG A 421 9.55 49.56 46.65
N TRP A 422 8.75 48.57 47.00
CA TRP A 422 7.35 48.53 46.60
C TRP A 422 6.47 48.73 47.83
N ARG A 423 5.60 49.74 47.78
CA ARG A 423 4.56 49.93 48.79
C ARG A 423 3.25 49.32 48.28
N ASP A 424 2.88 48.17 48.81
CA ASP A 424 1.57 47.60 48.54
C ASP A 424 0.48 48.54 49.09
N ARG A 425 -0.37 49.03 48.19
CA ARG A 425 -1.43 50.00 48.53
C ARG A 425 -2.56 49.40 49.37
N VAL A 426 -2.78 48.10 49.29
CA VAL A 426 -3.85 47.41 50.02
C VAL A 426 -3.40 47.14 51.46
N SER A 427 -2.22 46.56 51.65
CA SER A 427 -1.71 46.25 52.99
C SER A 427 -0.96 47.41 53.66
N GLY A 428 -0.52 48.40 52.88
CA GLY A 428 0.36 49.48 53.33
C GLY A 428 1.81 49.04 53.58
N THR A 429 2.12 47.76 53.37
CA THR A 429 3.42 47.15 53.69
C THR A 429 4.47 47.53 52.65
N VAL A 430 5.69 47.80 53.09
CA VAL A 430 6.84 47.98 52.20
C VAL A 430 7.49 46.63 51.93
N ARG A 431 7.41 46.17 50.69
CA ARG A 431 8.02 44.95 50.19
C ARG A 431 9.46 45.22 49.75
N LEU A 432 10.35 44.32 50.14
CA LEU A 432 11.78 44.35 49.80
C LEU A 432 12.03 43.75 48.41
N PRO A 433 13.09 44.16 47.69
CA PRO A 433 13.45 43.64 46.37
C PRO A 433 13.39 42.11 46.27
N ASP A 434 13.97 41.41 47.25
CA ASP A 434 14.02 39.93 47.31
C ASP A 434 12.64 39.26 47.25
N SER A 435 11.57 39.99 47.59
CA SER A 435 10.20 39.44 47.59
C SER A 435 9.46 39.57 46.26
N PHE A 436 9.96 40.36 45.30
CA PHE A 436 9.27 40.57 44.03
C PHE A 436 10.20 40.58 42.80
N ILE A 437 11.47 40.95 42.96
CA ILE A 437 12.45 40.96 41.86
C ILE A 437 12.62 39.57 41.22
N PRO A 438 12.73 38.45 41.97
CA PRO A 438 12.83 37.13 41.33
C PRO A 438 11.63 36.75 40.47
N THR A 439 10.43 37.26 40.78
CA THR A 439 9.24 37.05 39.94
C THR A 439 9.22 38.03 38.77
N ALA A 440 9.65 39.27 39.00
CA ALA A 440 9.79 40.28 37.96
C ALA A 440 10.85 39.92 36.92
N GLU A 441 11.92 39.20 37.27
CA GLU A 441 12.97 38.75 36.33
C GLU A 441 12.52 37.55 35.50
N ARG A 442 11.72 36.66 36.10
CA ARG A 442 11.15 35.49 35.42
C ARG A 442 10.00 35.84 34.48
N SER A 443 9.36 36.99 34.72
CA SER A 443 8.41 37.61 33.81
C SER A 443 9.13 38.73 33.05
N ASP A 444 8.68 39.17 31.87
CA ASP A 444 9.37 40.31 31.21
C ASP A 444 9.11 41.67 31.92
N LEU A 445 8.59 41.65 33.17
CA LEU A 445 8.19 42.80 33.96
C LEU A 445 9.37 43.55 34.56
N ILE A 446 10.53 42.91 34.73
CA ILE A 446 11.74 43.58 35.21
C ILE A 446 12.11 44.76 34.30
N LEU A 447 11.92 44.62 32.98
CA LEU A 447 12.18 45.67 32.02
C LEU A 447 11.27 46.90 32.22
N GLU A 448 10.05 46.70 32.73
CA GLU A 448 9.13 47.79 33.06
C GLU A 448 9.52 48.45 34.39
N ILE A 449 9.91 47.65 35.38
CA ILE A 449 10.41 48.13 36.67
C ILE A 449 11.67 48.98 36.46
N ASP A 450 12.63 48.50 35.68
CA ASP A 450 13.88 49.20 35.38
C ASP A 450 13.64 50.57 34.75
N LYS A 451 12.69 50.66 33.82
CA LYS A 451 12.31 51.93 33.18
C LYS A 451 11.77 52.93 34.21
N ILE A 452 10.90 52.49 35.12
CA ILE A 452 10.35 53.36 36.17
C ILE A 452 11.43 53.77 37.15
N VAL A 453 12.25 52.83 37.62
CA VAL A 453 13.36 53.08 38.54
C VAL A 453 14.33 54.10 37.95
N LEU A 454 14.75 53.91 36.69
CA LEU A 454 15.66 54.83 36.01
C LEU A 454 15.04 56.22 35.83
N SER A 455 13.78 56.29 35.41
CA SER A 455 13.05 57.55 35.25
C SER A 455 12.98 58.33 36.57
N LYS A 456 12.61 57.67 37.67
CA LYS A 456 12.55 58.28 39.01
C LYS A 456 13.92 58.70 39.52
N ALA A 457 14.95 57.88 39.31
CA ALA A 457 16.32 58.20 39.72
C ALA A 457 16.85 59.44 39.00
N CYS A 458 16.66 59.52 37.68
CA CYS A 458 17.04 60.68 36.87
C CYS A 458 16.29 61.95 37.30
N ALA A 459 14.97 61.85 37.51
CA ALA A 459 14.17 62.99 37.98
C ALA A 459 14.65 63.51 39.35
N GLN A 460 14.96 62.60 40.29
CA GLN A 460 15.47 62.96 41.60
C GLN A 460 16.86 63.60 41.53
N ALA A 461 17.76 63.08 40.67
CA ALA A 461 19.08 63.65 40.45
C ALA A 461 19.01 65.09 39.95
N VAL A 462 18.10 65.40 39.01
CA VAL A 462 17.86 66.77 38.53
C VAL A 462 17.37 67.69 39.66
N GLN A 463 16.46 67.22 40.51
CA GLN A 463 15.99 67.99 41.67
C GLN A 463 17.11 68.28 42.68
N TRP A 464 17.99 67.31 42.93
CA TRP A 464 19.13 67.55 43.82
C TRP A 464 20.14 68.51 43.22
N MET A 465 20.40 68.46 41.91
CA MET A 465 21.27 69.41 41.23
C MET A 465 20.75 70.84 41.28
N SER A 466 19.43 71.05 41.29
CA SER A 466 18.85 72.41 41.36
C SER A 466 18.90 73.02 42.77
N ILE A 467 18.88 72.19 43.81
CA ILE A 467 18.90 72.62 45.22
C ILE A 467 20.34 72.73 45.76
N SER A 468 21.25 71.89 45.27
CA SER A 468 22.64 71.88 45.71
C SER A 468 23.51 72.84 44.89
N ARG A 469 24.11 73.84 45.55
CA ARG A 469 25.22 74.66 45.00
C ARG A 469 26.53 73.87 44.83
N ILE A 470 26.48 72.53 44.94
CA ILE A 470 27.65 71.64 44.99
C ILE A 470 27.82 70.98 43.63
N LYS A 471 28.79 71.49 42.87
CA LYS A 471 29.12 71.15 41.48
C LYS A 471 29.66 69.72 41.24
N SER A 472 29.52 68.76 42.17
CA SER A 472 30.28 67.49 42.09
C SER A 472 29.59 66.17 42.42
N LEU A 473 28.25 66.08 42.52
CA LEU A 473 27.59 64.78 42.66
C LEU A 473 27.38 64.16 41.27
N ARG A 474 28.37 63.39 40.81
CA ARG A 474 28.18 62.49 39.68
C ARG A 474 27.28 61.35 40.15
N SER A 475 26.09 61.28 39.57
CA SER A 475 25.13 60.19 39.72
C SER A 475 25.75 58.87 39.26
N ALA A 476 26.13 58.02 40.21
CA ALA A 476 26.40 56.60 39.96
C ALA A 476 25.06 55.86 40.09
N VAL A 477 24.43 55.56 38.96
CA VAL A 477 23.39 54.52 38.90
C VAL A 477 24.15 53.20 38.85
N GLY A 478 24.17 52.46 39.96
CA GLY A 478 24.58 51.07 39.95
C GLY A 478 23.52 50.27 39.20
N MET A 479 23.87 49.78 38.01
CA MET A 479 23.12 48.71 37.36
C MET A 479 23.63 47.39 37.95
N ASN A 480 22.73 46.48 38.28
CA ASN A 480 23.10 45.11 38.61
C ASN A 480 23.82 44.49 37.41
N GLU A 481 25.14 44.31 37.51
CA GLU A 481 25.85 43.22 36.84
C GLU A 481 25.84 42.03 37.80
N SER A 482 24.68 41.40 37.97
CA SER A 482 24.57 40.07 38.57
C SER A 482 23.15 39.56 38.37
N GLY A 483 22.98 38.74 37.33
CA GLY A 483 21.73 38.03 37.00
C GLY A 483 21.40 38.11 35.53
#